data_AF-A0A6P0Z8E9-F1
#
_entry.id   AF-A0A6P0Z8E9-F1
#
_cell.length_a   1.000
_cell.length_b   1.000
_cell.length_c   1.000
_cell.angle_alpha   90.00
_cell.angle_beta   90.00
_cell.angle_gamma   90.00
#
_symmetry.space_group_name_H-M   'P 1'
#
loop_
_entity.id
_entity.type
_entity.pdbx_description
1 polymer ?
#
loop_
_entity_poly.entity_id
_entity_poly.type
_entity_poly.pdbx_seq_one_letter_code
_entity_poly.pdbx_strand_id
1 'polypeptide(L)'
;AQKAQQPIVRILDVCYGLGYNTAAALEVIWENNPNCSIELVALELDLTVPRSAIAQGLLNSWKQPIPQLLRLLAQSLQIHSHQFQAVLHLGDARATIQQLQQSNFQADAILLDPFSPPRCPQLWTIEFIACLASCCQANGRLATYSCAAAVRTALIAAGFNIGETEAVGNRQPGTICSPSATDLPPLPTKALEHLQTRAAIPYRDPLLCDSADVILQRRQLEQQASALEPTSRWRKRWLN
;
A
#
# COMPACT_ATOMS: atom_id res chain seq x y z
N ALA A 1 5.66 15.33 -1.01
CA ALA A 1 6.06 16.63 -1.57
C ALA A 1 5.29 16.99 -2.85
N GLN A 2 5.51 16.32 -4.00
CA GLN A 2 4.88 16.72 -5.28
C GLN A 2 3.35 16.88 -5.21
N LYS A 3 2.65 15.90 -4.60
CA LYS A 3 1.18 15.95 -4.46
C LYS A 3 0.66 17.05 -3.54
N ALA A 4 1.49 17.54 -2.61
CA ALA A 4 1.12 18.58 -1.65
C ALA A 4 0.93 19.97 -2.31
N GLN A 5 1.36 20.15 -3.57
CA GLN A 5 1.11 21.38 -4.33
C GLN A 5 -0.38 21.56 -4.69
N GLN A 6 -1.18 20.50 -4.54
CA GLN A 6 -2.63 20.55 -4.75
C GLN A 6 -3.34 21.17 -3.52
N PRO A 7 -4.48 21.85 -3.71
CA PRO A 7 -5.27 22.38 -2.60
C PRO A 7 -5.88 21.26 -1.74
N ILE A 8 -6.19 20.12 -2.35
CA ILE A 8 -6.72 18.92 -1.69
C ILE A 8 -5.86 17.72 -2.08
N VAL A 9 -5.51 16.88 -1.10
CA VAL A 9 -4.84 15.59 -1.34
C VAL A 9 -5.69 14.47 -0.75
N ARG A 10 -6.06 13.50 -1.59
CA ARG A 10 -6.78 12.29 -1.19
C ARG A 10 -5.81 11.14 -0.93
N ILE A 11 -5.90 10.55 0.25
CA ILE A 11 -5.03 9.44 0.68
C ILE A 11 -5.88 8.22 0.98
N LEU A 12 -5.44 7.06 0.48
CA LEU A 12 -5.93 5.75 0.90
C LEU A 12 -4.82 5.04 1.69
N ASP A 13 -5.04 4.79 2.98
CA ASP A 13 -4.11 4.06 3.85
C ASP A 13 -4.63 2.63 4.08
N VAL A 14 -3.98 1.64 3.46
CA VAL A 14 -4.36 0.23 3.52
C VAL A 14 -3.54 -0.47 4.60
N CYS A 15 -4.22 -0.95 5.63
CA CYS A 15 -3.65 -1.41 6.90
C CYS A 15 -3.08 -0.27 7.72
N TYR A 16 -3.98 0.60 8.20
CA TYR A 16 -3.68 1.77 9.01
C TYR A 16 -2.72 1.47 10.19
N GLY A 17 -2.94 0.36 10.89
CA GLY A 17 -2.12 -0.12 11.98
C GLY A 17 -1.92 0.93 13.07
N LEU A 18 -0.68 1.37 13.24
CA LEU A 18 -0.29 2.37 14.26
C LEU A 18 -0.57 3.82 13.82
N GLY A 19 -0.96 4.04 12.56
CA GLY A 19 -1.15 5.36 11.97
C GLY A 19 0.13 6.07 11.53
N TYR A 20 1.27 5.36 11.47
CA TYR A 20 2.57 5.96 11.15
C TYR A 20 2.66 6.47 9.71
N ASN A 21 2.16 5.70 8.74
CA ASN A 21 2.20 6.09 7.33
C ASN A 21 1.31 7.32 7.10
N THR A 22 0.11 7.32 7.66
CA THR A 22 -0.75 8.51 7.71
C THR A 22 0.00 9.69 8.38
N ALA A 23 0.56 9.53 9.58
CA ALA A 23 1.25 10.62 10.29
C ALA A 23 2.40 11.23 9.47
N ALA A 24 3.24 10.38 8.87
CA ALA A 24 4.33 10.80 8.02
C ALA A 24 3.83 11.53 6.76
N ALA A 25 2.75 11.05 6.15
CA ALA A 25 2.15 11.72 5.00
C ALA A 25 1.59 13.11 5.37
N LEU A 26 0.88 13.22 6.50
CA LEU A 26 0.36 14.49 7.00
C LEU A 26 1.48 15.49 7.27
N GLU A 27 2.57 15.07 7.94
CA GLU A 27 3.70 15.95 8.23
C GLU A 27 4.33 16.47 6.93
N VAL A 28 4.67 15.58 6.00
CA VAL A 28 5.29 15.98 4.73
C VAL A 28 4.35 16.88 3.92
N ILE A 29 3.04 16.61 3.89
CA ILE A 29 2.09 17.44 3.15
C ILE A 29 2.03 18.84 3.75
N TRP A 30 1.81 18.97 5.07
CA TRP A 30 1.67 20.28 5.70
C TRP A 30 2.99 21.05 5.84
N GLU A 31 4.14 20.38 5.85
CA GLU A 31 5.44 21.06 5.73
C GLU A 31 5.64 21.69 4.35
N ASN A 32 5.13 21.05 3.29
CA ASN A 32 5.24 21.55 1.92
C ASN A 32 4.12 22.53 1.55
N ASN A 33 2.92 22.34 2.10
CA ASN A 33 1.76 23.19 1.89
C ASN A 33 0.88 23.19 3.16
N PRO A 34 1.11 24.14 4.09
CA PRO A 34 0.35 24.25 5.35
C PRO A 34 -1.16 24.48 5.16
N ASN A 35 -1.57 24.92 3.97
CA ASN A 35 -2.98 25.20 3.64
C ASN A 35 -3.67 24.02 2.94
N CYS A 36 -2.94 22.93 2.66
CA CYS A 36 -3.49 21.76 1.99
C CYS A 36 -4.57 21.09 2.86
N SER A 37 -5.73 20.85 2.27
CA SER A 37 -6.78 20.02 2.87
C SER A 37 -6.52 18.56 2.54
N ILE A 38 -6.71 17.68 3.51
CA ILE A 38 -6.43 16.25 3.34
C ILE A 38 -7.72 15.46 3.57
N GLU A 39 -8.05 14.60 2.61
CA GLU A 39 -9.13 13.63 2.70
C GLU A 39 -8.50 12.23 2.83
N LEU A 40 -8.66 11.61 3.99
CA LEU A 40 -8.08 10.29 4.28
C LEU A 40 -9.18 9.22 4.36
N VAL A 41 -8.98 8.13 3.62
CA VAL A 41 -9.69 6.87 3.82
C VAL A 41 -8.68 5.87 4.34
N ALA A 42 -8.87 5.37 5.56
CA ALA A 42 -8.00 4.38 6.18
C ALA A 42 -8.74 3.06 6.35
N LEU A 43 -8.08 1.93 6.08
CA LEU A 43 -8.64 0.59 6.20
C LEU A 43 -7.89 -0.16 7.32
N GLU A 44 -8.64 -0.67 8.30
CA GLU A 44 -8.07 -1.45 9.40
C GLU A 44 -8.98 -2.62 9.77
N LEU A 45 -8.38 -3.78 10.04
CA LEU A 45 -9.14 -4.93 10.51
C LEU A 45 -9.38 -4.87 12.02
N ASP A 46 -8.38 -4.44 12.78
CA ASP A 46 -8.37 -4.49 14.24
C ASP A 46 -8.14 -3.10 14.86
N LEU A 47 -9.24 -2.52 15.38
CA LEU A 47 -9.22 -1.21 16.04
C LEU A 47 -8.38 -1.19 17.33
N THR A 48 -8.05 -2.34 17.92
CA THR A 48 -7.21 -2.38 19.12
C THR A 48 -5.79 -1.86 18.84
N VAL A 49 -5.29 -2.06 17.62
CA VAL A 49 -3.95 -1.62 17.19
C VAL A 49 -3.79 -0.10 17.23
N PRO A 50 -4.60 0.70 16.51
CA PRO A 50 -4.48 2.16 16.56
C PRO A 50 -4.79 2.71 17.97
N ARG A 51 -5.75 2.14 18.69
CA ARG A 51 -6.03 2.55 20.08
C ARG A 51 -4.86 2.29 21.02
N SER A 52 -4.17 1.16 20.87
CA SER A 52 -2.96 0.87 21.63
C SER A 52 -1.82 1.83 21.27
N ALA A 53 -1.66 2.18 19.99
CA ALA A 53 -0.66 3.16 19.56
C ALA A 53 -0.88 4.53 20.22
N ILE A 54 -2.14 4.98 20.33
CA ILE A 54 -2.50 6.20 21.04
C ILE A 54 -2.22 6.07 22.55
N ALA A 55 -2.64 4.97 23.19
CA ALA A 55 -2.47 4.76 24.62
C ALA A 55 -0.99 4.71 25.03
N GLN A 56 -0.13 4.17 24.17
CA GLN A 56 1.32 4.10 24.39
C GLN A 56 2.06 5.37 23.93
N GLY A 57 1.34 6.37 23.39
CA GLY A 57 1.96 7.63 22.96
C GLY A 57 2.89 7.48 21.75
N LEU A 58 2.71 6.46 20.91
CA LEU A 58 3.60 6.16 19.78
C LEU A 58 3.63 7.26 18.71
N LEU A 59 2.61 8.12 18.66
CA LEU A 59 2.53 9.24 17.74
C LEU A 59 3.05 10.56 18.33
N ASN A 60 3.46 10.59 19.61
CA ASN A 60 3.77 11.85 20.31
C ASN A 60 5.00 12.59 19.76
N SER A 61 5.86 11.92 19.00
CA SER A 61 7.03 12.54 18.37
C SER A 61 6.70 13.40 17.14
N TRP A 62 5.51 13.22 16.54
CA TRP A 62 5.07 14.01 15.38
C TRP A 62 4.61 15.41 15.80
N LYS A 63 4.79 16.40 14.92
CA LYS A 63 4.37 17.79 15.18
C LYS A 63 2.86 17.91 15.31
N GLN A 64 2.41 18.80 16.19
CA GLN A 64 0.98 19.15 16.27
C GLN A 64 0.51 19.80 14.94
N PRO A 65 -0.73 19.56 14.49
CA PRO A 65 -1.83 18.87 15.20
C PRO A 65 -1.92 17.35 14.97
N ILE A 66 -0.93 16.71 14.31
CA ILE A 66 -1.02 15.32 13.84
C ILE A 66 -1.39 14.31 14.93
N PRO A 67 -0.73 14.27 16.11
CA PRO A 67 -1.06 13.29 17.14
C PRO A 67 -2.49 13.43 17.67
N GLN A 68 -3.01 14.67 17.74
CA GLN A 68 -4.38 14.94 18.18
C GLN A 68 -5.41 14.47 17.15
N LEU A 69 -5.18 14.74 15.86
CA LEU A 69 -6.09 14.34 14.79
C LEU A 69 -6.20 12.81 14.68
N LEU A 70 -5.07 12.11 14.75
CA LEU A 70 -5.04 10.65 14.66
C LEU A 70 -5.59 9.98 15.93
N ARG A 71 -5.43 10.61 17.10
CA ARG A 71 -6.13 10.20 18.33
C ARG A 71 -7.63 10.25 18.15
N LEU A 72 -8.16 11.37 17.66
CA LEU A 72 -9.59 11.54 17.42
C LEU A 72 -10.09 10.49 16.41
N LEU A 73 -9.39 10.31 15.29
CA LEU A 73 -9.73 9.29 14.30
C LEU A 73 -9.82 7.87 14.89
N ALA A 74 -8.85 7.46 15.72
CA ALA A 74 -8.88 6.14 16.38
C ALA A 74 -10.00 5.98 17.43
N GLN A 75 -10.52 7.10 17.95
CA GLN A 75 -11.60 7.11 18.95
C GLN A 75 -12.98 7.13 18.29
N SER A 76 -13.20 8.01 17.32
CA SER A 76 -14.51 8.27 16.69
C SER A 76 -14.70 7.58 15.34
N LEU A 77 -13.65 6.96 14.77
CA LEU A 77 -13.61 6.37 13.42
C LEU A 77 -13.81 7.35 12.26
N GLN A 78 -14.16 8.59 12.56
CA GLN A 78 -14.30 9.65 11.58
C GLN A 78 -13.99 10.99 12.23
N ILE A 79 -13.44 11.91 11.44
CA ILE A 79 -13.22 13.29 11.83
C ILE A 79 -13.49 14.19 10.64
N HIS A 80 -14.12 15.32 10.92
CA HIS A 80 -14.34 16.38 9.95
C HIS A 80 -13.87 17.70 10.56
N SER A 81 -12.87 18.31 9.93
CA SER A 81 -12.32 19.60 10.30
C SER A 81 -12.00 20.41 9.04
N HIS A 82 -11.63 21.68 9.21
CA HIS A 82 -11.38 22.58 8.08
C HIS A 82 -10.31 22.07 7.09
N GLN A 83 -9.23 21.44 7.58
CA GLN A 83 -8.09 20.99 6.75
C GLN A 83 -7.89 19.47 6.75
N PHE A 84 -8.68 18.74 7.52
CA PHE A 84 -8.55 17.28 7.63
C PHE A 84 -9.91 16.63 7.76
N GLN A 85 -10.23 15.79 6.78
CA GLN A 85 -11.39 14.91 6.79
C GLN A 85 -10.85 13.48 6.72
N ALA A 86 -11.29 12.62 7.63
CA ALA A 86 -10.84 11.24 7.62
C ALA A 86 -11.92 10.27 8.06
N VAL A 87 -11.90 9.08 7.48
CA VAL A 87 -12.71 7.93 7.88
C VAL A 87 -11.80 6.71 8.02
N LEU A 88 -11.92 6.01 9.15
CA LEU A 88 -11.27 4.74 9.45
C LEU A 88 -12.32 3.63 9.34
N HIS A 89 -12.30 2.91 8.23
CA HIS A 89 -13.17 1.76 8.01
C HIS A 89 -12.63 0.53 8.72
N LEU A 90 -13.50 -0.12 9.50
CA LEU A 90 -13.19 -1.34 10.22
C LEU A 90 -13.71 -2.57 9.51
N GLY A 91 -12.86 -3.59 9.39
CA GLY A 91 -13.20 -4.89 8.81
C GLY A 91 -12.27 -5.29 7.68
N ASP A 92 -12.72 -6.24 6.87
CA ASP A 92 -11.92 -6.74 5.75
C ASP A 92 -11.77 -5.66 4.67
N ALA A 93 -10.53 -5.26 4.39
CA ALA A 93 -10.20 -4.27 3.37
C ALA A 93 -10.71 -4.67 1.97
N ARG A 94 -10.87 -5.97 1.69
CA ARG A 94 -11.43 -6.47 0.42
C ARG A 94 -12.88 -6.04 0.22
N ALA A 95 -13.67 -5.95 1.29
CA ALA A 95 -15.05 -5.47 1.21
C ALA A 95 -15.08 -3.95 1.04
N THR A 96 -14.30 -3.22 1.84
CA THR A 96 -14.30 -1.75 1.79
C THR A 96 -13.79 -1.22 0.45
N ILE A 97 -12.75 -1.82 -0.14
CA ILE A 97 -12.24 -1.34 -1.43
C ILE A 97 -13.28 -1.47 -2.54
N GLN A 98 -14.11 -2.51 -2.54
CA GLN A 98 -15.20 -2.66 -3.51
C GLN A 98 -16.25 -1.54 -3.35
N GLN A 99 -16.55 -1.12 -2.12
CA GLN A 99 -17.44 0.01 -1.86
C GLN A 99 -16.85 1.33 -2.37
N LEU A 100 -15.54 1.54 -2.19
CA LEU A 100 -14.82 2.72 -2.70
C LEU A 100 -14.81 2.75 -4.24
N GLN A 101 -14.70 1.60 -4.90
CA GLN A 101 -14.85 1.52 -6.35
C GLN A 101 -16.24 1.95 -6.80
N GLN A 102 -17.29 1.47 -6.12
CA GLN A 102 -18.68 1.80 -6.45
C GLN A 102 -18.99 3.30 -6.24
N SER A 103 -18.32 3.95 -5.29
CA SER A 103 -18.46 5.39 -5.04
C SER A 103 -17.56 6.26 -5.94
N ASN A 104 -16.81 5.67 -6.86
CA ASN A 104 -15.82 6.34 -7.71
C ASN A 104 -14.78 7.15 -6.89
N PHE A 105 -14.38 6.65 -5.73
CA PHE A 105 -13.31 7.26 -4.95
C PHE A 105 -11.98 7.22 -5.72
N GLN A 106 -11.23 8.33 -5.67
CA GLN A 106 -10.00 8.51 -6.46
C GLN A 106 -8.89 9.15 -5.62
N ALA A 107 -7.95 8.32 -5.16
CA ALA A 107 -6.82 8.73 -4.33
C ALA A 107 -5.67 9.33 -5.16
N ASP A 108 -5.05 10.38 -4.63
CA ASP A 108 -3.77 10.93 -5.11
C ASP A 108 -2.59 10.07 -4.65
N ALA A 109 -2.71 9.48 -3.46
CA ALA A 109 -1.70 8.63 -2.84
C ALA A 109 -2.36 7.40 -2.18
N ILE A 110 -1.82 6.22 -2.46
CA ILE A 110 -2.20 4.97 -1.79
C ILE A 110 -0.98 4.45 -1.02
N LEU A 111 -1.14 4.27 0.28
CA LEU A 111 -0.14 3.70 1.18
C LEU A 111 -0.54 2.22 1.39
N LEU A 112 0.24 1.30 0.83
CA LEU A 112 -0.05 -0.15 0.92
C LEU A 112 0.94 -0.81 1.87
N ASP A 113 0.51 -1.05 3.11
CA ASP A 113 1.35 -1.59 4.17
C ASP A 113 0.73 -2.75 4.98
N PRO A 114 0.19 -3.80 4.34
CA PRO A 114 -0.25 -4.98 5.07
C PRO A 114 0.95 -5.83 5.50
N PHE A 115 0.70 -6.82 6.36
CA PHE A 115 1.72 -7.84 6.67
C PHE A 115 2.25 -8.52 5.40
N SER A 116 3.44 -9.11 5.51
CA SER A 116 4.16 -9.69 4.36
C SER A 116 3.30 -10.66 3.54
N PRO A 117 3.56 -10.83 2.23
CA PRO A 117 2.70 -11.62 1.36
C PRO A 117 2.38 -13.05 1.82
N PRO A 118 3.32 -13.81 2.42
CA PRO A 118 2.99 -15.13 2.99
C PRO A 118 2.08 -15.07 4.22
N ARG A 119 2.07 -13.97 4.98
CA ARG A 119 1.29 -13.80 6.21
C ARG A 119 -0.12 -13.23 5.94
N CYS A 120 -0.25 -12.31 4.98
CA CYS A 120 -1.54 -11.70 4.63
C CYS A 120 -1.73 -11.69 3.10
N PRO A 121 -1.76 -12.86 2.44
CA PRO A 121 -1.82 -12.95 0.98
C PRO A 121 -3.05 -12.29 0.36
N GLN A 122 -4.14 -12.14 1.13
CA GLN A 122 -5.41 -11.52 0.70
C GLN A 122 -5.21 -10.12 0.12
N LEU A 123 -4.27 -9.34 0.66
CA LEU A 123 -4.05 -7.95 0.28
C LEU A 123 -2.93 -7.77 -0.77
N TRP A 124 -2.46 -8.88 -1.35
CA TRP A 124 -1.40 -8.91 -2.37
C TRP A 124 -1.82 -9.66 -3.65
N THR A 125 -3.10 -9.98 -3.78
CA THR A 125 -3.64 -10.66 -4.96
C THR A 125 -3.80 -9.69 -6.12
N ILE A 126 -3.81 -10.20 -7.36
CA ILE A 126 -4.09 -9.34 -8.51
C ILE A 126 -5.43 -8.65 -8.37
N GLU A 127 -6.43 -9.37 -7.88
CA GLU A 127 -7.79 -8.88 -7.76
C GLU A 127 -7.87 -7.71 -6.77
N PHE A 128 -7.24 -7.83 -5.60
CA PHE A 128 -7.23 -6.74 -4.63
C PHE A 128 -6.42 -5.52 -5.13
N ILE A 129 -5.27 -5.77 -5.74
CA ILE A 129 -4.42 -4.70 -6.31
C ILE A 129 -5.12 -4.00 -7.48
N ALA A 130 -5.90 -4.72 -8.30
CA ALA A 130 -6.72 -4.13 -9.35
C ALA A 130 -7.81 -3.20 -8.78
N CYS A 131 -8.42 -3.56 -7.64
CA CYS A 131 -9.33 -2.66 -6.94
C CYS A 131 -8.62 -1.38 -6.50
N LEU A 132 -7.42 -1.47 -5.92
CA LEU A 132 -6.60 -0.29 -5.58
C LEU A 132 -6.27 0.56 -6.81
N ALA A 133 -5.90 -0.07 -7.93
CA ALA A 133 -5.58 0.62 -9.17
C ALA A 133 -6.76 1.46 -9.69
N SER A 134 -7.97 0.91 -9.64
CA SER A 134 -9.18 1.63 -10.05
C SER A 134 -9.57 2.79 -9.14
N CYS A 135 -9.12 2.76 -7.87
CA CYS A 135 -9.27 3.86 -6.91
C CYS A 135 -8.08 4.83 -6.93
N CYS A 136 -7.13 4.69 -7.86
CA CYS A 136 -5.98 5.56 -7.99
C CYS A 136 -6.17 6.52 -9.17
N GLN A 137 -5.96 7.81 -8.94
CA GLN A 137 -6.00 8.79 -10.03
C GLN A 137 -4.97 8.46 -11.11
N ALA A 138 -5.20 8.92 -12.35
CA ALA A 138 -4.28 8.70 -13.48
C ALA A 138 -2.82 9.13 -13.21
N ASN A 139 -2.64 10.21 -12.45
CA ASN A 139 -1.34 10.70 -12.00
C ASN A 139 -1.05 10.34 -10.53
N GLY A 140 -1.92 9.58 -9.88
CA GLY A 140 -1.79 9.15 -8.50
C GLY A 140 -0.63 8.17 -8.31
N ARG A 141 -0.23 7.96 -7.05
CA ARG A 141 0.88 7.05 -6.73
C ARG A 141 0.46 6.04 -5.67
N LEU A 142 0.91 4.81 -5.81
CA LEU A 142 0.87 3.81 -4.76
C LEU A 142 2.30 3.47 -4.33
N ALA A 143 2.55 3.42 -3.03
CA ALA A 143 3.84 3.01 -2.47
C ALA A 143 3.66 1.85 -1.48
N THR A 144 4.62 0.93 -1.47
CA THR A 144 4.68 -0.19 -0.53
C THR A 144 6.13 -0.54 -0.21
N TYR A 145 6.37 -1.05 1.01
CA TYR A 145 7.68 -1.59 1.38
C TYR A 145 8.04 -2.87 0.61
N SER A 146 7.05 -3.55 0.03
CA SER A 146 7.26 -4.85 -0.58
C SER A 146 8.01 -4.75 -1.91
N CYS A 147 9.10 -5.49 -2.02
CA CYS A 147 9.87 -5.72 -3.24
C CYS A 147 9.65 -7.11 -3.85
N ALA A 148 8.68 -7.86 -3.32
CA ALA A 148 8.41 -9.23 -3.76
C ALA A 148 8.00 -9.26 -5.24
N ALA A 149 8.60 -10.17 -6.02
CA ALA A 149 8.30 -10.29 -7.44
C ALA A 149 6.80 -10.53 -7.70
N ALA A 150 6.13 -11.36 -6.90
CA ALA A 150 4.69 -11.58 -6.99
C ALA A 150 3.86 -10.29 -6.84
N VAL A 151 4.27 -9.38 -5.95
CA VAL A 151 3.59 -8.10 -5.72
C VAL A 151 3.82 -7.16 -6.90
N ARG A 152 5.07 -7.06 -7.37
CA ARG A 152 5.42 -6.27 -8.57
C ARG A 152 4.67 -6.78 -9.81
N THR A 153 4.56 -8.11 -9.99
CA THR A 153 3.72 -8.71 -11.03
C THR A 153 2.25 -8.30 -10.88
N ALA A 154 1.71 -8.30 -9.65
CA ALA A 154 0.33 -7.92 -9.43
C ALA A 154 0.06 -6.44 -9.75
N LEU A 155 0.99 -5.55 -9.39
CA LEU A 155 0.94 -4.13 -9.74
C LEU A 155 0.98 -3.92 -11.27
N ILE A 156 1.90 -4.57 -11.98
CA ILE A 156 1.97 -4.51 -13.45
C ILE A 156 0.67 -5.01 -14.07
N ALA A 157 0.15 -6.13 -13.61
CA ALA A 157 -1.07 -6.71 -14.16
C ALA A 157 -2.32 -5.85 -13.88
N ALA A 158 -2.30 -5.03 -12.84
CA ALA A 158 -3.32 -4.02 -12.56
C ALA A 158 -3.17 -2.73 -13.41
N GLY A 159 -2.19 -2.68 -14.33
CA GLY A 159 -1.97 -1.55 -15.22
C GLY A 159 -1.05 -0.47 -14.66
N PHE A 160 -0.40 -0.70 -13.51
CA PHE A 160 0.57 0.24 -12.98
C PHE A 160 1.92 0.13 -13.71
N ASN A 161 2.53 1.29 -13.94
CA ASN A 161 3.97 1.38 -14.14
C ASN A 161 4.65 1.32 -12.77
N ILE A 162 5.73 0.54 -12.65
CA ILE A 162 6.42 0.31 -11.38
C ILE A 162 7.86 0.82 -11.40
N GLY A 163 8.30 1.26 -10.23
CA GLY A 163 9.64 1.72 -9.95
C GLY A 163 10.10 1.28 -8.56
N GLU A 164 11.40 1.45 -8.30
CA GLU A 164 12.01 1.12 -7.02
C GLU A 164 12.08 2.37 -6.14
N THR A 165 11.72 2.26 -4.86
CA THR A 165 11.94 3.38 -3.93
C THR A 165 13.42 3.47 -3.58
N GLU A 166 13.85 4.61 -3.03
CA GLU A 166 15.15 4.66 -2.37
C GLU A 166 15.17 3.72 -1.16
N ALA A 167 16.33 3.10 -0.92
CA ALA A 167 16.52 2.23 0.23
C ALA A 167 16.65 3.08 1.50
N VAL A 168 15.86 2.75 2.53
CA VAL A 168 15.96 3.42 3.84
C VAL A 168 16.91 2.64 4.72
N GLY A 169 18.12 3.18 4.92
CA GLY A 169 19.19 2.51 5.66
C GLY A 169 19.64 1.21 4.97
N ASN A 170 19.74 0.11 5.73
CA ASN A 170 20.14 -1.20 5.21
C ASN A 170 18.97 -2.06 4.71
N ARG A 171 17.77 -1.49 4.61
CA ARG A 171 16.58 -2.23 4.17
C ARG A 171 16.57 -2.37 2.65
N GLN A 172 15.94 -3.43 2.16
CA GLN A 172 15.67 -3.53 0.74
C GLN A 172 14.76 -2.38 0.31
N PRO A 173 14.98 -1.82 -0.88
CA PRO A 173 14.09 -0.80 -1.42
C PRO A 173 12.70 -1.38 -1.68
N GLY A 174 11.68 -0.54 -1.53
CA GLY A 174 10.29 -0.91 -1.76
C GLY A 174 9.88 -0.82 -3.23
N THR A 175 8.58 -0.68 -3.45
CA THR A 175 8.01 -0.45 -4.78
C THR A 175 7.15 0.80 -4.75
N ILE A 176 7.37 1.69 -5.71
CA ILE A 176 6.49 2.82 -6.01
C ILE A 176 5.89 2.61 -7.39
N CYS A 177 4.64 3.00 -7.59
CA CYS A 177 3.97 2.79 -8.86
C CYS A 177 2.90 3.85 -9.12
N SER A 178 2.53 4.00 -10.39
CA SER A 178 1.58 5.00 -10.86
C SER A 178 0.93 4.53 -12.16
N PRO A 179 -0.35 4.85 -12.45
CA PRO A 179 -0.95 4.51 -13.73
C PRO A 179 -0.20 5.19 -14.88
N SER A 180 0.26 6.42 -14.65
CA SER A 180 1.22 7.10 -15.52
C SER A 180 2.67 6.65 -15.25
N ALA A 181 3.47 6.50 -16.30
CA ALA A 181 4.90 6.18 -16.20
C ALA A 181 5.79 7.37 -15.81
N THR A 182 5.22 8.58 -15.71
CA THR A 182 5.97 9.82 -15.48
C THR A 182 6.63 9.83 -14.09
N ASP A 183 7.90 10.22 -14.04
CA ASP A 183 8.68 10.44 -12.80
C ASP A 183 8.73 9.23 -11.85
N LEU A 184 8.75 8.01 -12.41
CA LEU A 184 9.04 6.79 -11.66
C LEU A 184 10.53 6.43 -11.77
N PRO A 185 11.22 6.15 -10.66
CA PRO A 185 12.57 5.59 -10.72
C PRO A 185 12.55 4.25 -11.48
N PRO A 186 13.57 3.94 -12.29
CA PRO A 186 13.62 2.69 -13.02
C PRO A 186 13.78 1.50 -12.06
N LEU A 187 13.32 0.32 -12.48
CA LEU A 187 13.68 -0.93 -11.81
C LEU A 187 15.11 -1.34 -12.19
N PRO A 188 15.96 -1.74 -11.22
CA PRO A 188 17.28 -2.25 -11.52
C PRO A 188 17.21 -3.61 -12.24
N THR A 189 18.27 -3.96 -12.99
CA THR A 189 18.37 -5.25 -13.72
C THR A 189 18.08 -6.44 -12.81
N LYS A 190 18.59 -6.42 -11.57
CA LYS A 190 18.34 -7.45 -10.56
C LYS A 190 16.85 -7.69 -10.31
N ALA A 191 16.07 -6.62 -10.24
CA ALA A 191 14.61 -6.69 -10.07
C ALA A 191 13.91 -7.20 -11.33
N LEU A 192 14.31 -6.72 -12.51
CA LEU A 192 13.76 -7.16 -13.79
C LEU A 192 13.98 -8.67 -14.01
N GLU A 193 15.16 -9.19 -13.68
CA GLU A 193 15.43 -10.62 -13.72
C GLU A 193 14.60 -11.40 -12.69
N HIS A 194 14.38 -10.84 -11.49
CA HIS A 194 13.59 -11.51 -10.45
C HIS A 194 12.14 -11.74 -10.91
N LEU A 195 11.60 -10.81 -11.72
CA LEU A 195 10.28 -10.94 -12.36
C LEU A 195 10.20 -12.08 -13.38
N GLN A 196 11.33 -12.63 -13.84
CA GLN A 196 11.37 -13.77 -14.76
C GLN A 196 11.47 -15.13 -14.03
N THR A 197 11.32 -15.13 -12.71
CA THR A 197 11.42 -16.35 -11.88
C THR A 197 10.06 -16.81 -11.37
N ARG A 198 10.00 -18.04 -10.83
CA ARG A 198 8.80 -18.55 -10.14
C ARG A 198 8.34 -17.68 -8.97
N ALA A 199 9.20 -16.83 -8.39
CA ALA A 199 8.76 -15.89 -7.34
C ALA A 199 7.78 -14.83 -7.88
N ALA A 200 7.80 -14.57 -9.18
CA ALA A 200 6.93 -13.61 -9.85
C ALA A 200 5.50 -14.13 -10.07
N ILE A 201 5.26 -15.43 -9.87
CA ILE A 201 3.90 -15.98 -9.88
C ILE A 201 3.09 -15.26 -8.79
N PRO A 202 2.03 -14.54 -9.17
CA PRO A 202 1.25 -13.69 -8.27
C PRO A 202 0.34 -14.51 -7.35
N TYR A 203 -0.25 -13.84 -6.35
CA TYR A 203 -1.36 -14.40 -5.58
C TYR A 203 -2.69 -14.13 -6.31
N ARG A 204 -3.70 -14.96 -6.04
CA ARG A 204 -5.02 -14.93 -6.68
C ARG A 204 -6.12 -15.13 -5.64
N ASP A 205 -7.10 -14.23 -5.63
CA ASP A 205 -8.34 -14.33 -4.86
C ASP A 205 -9.51 -13.87 -5.75
N PRO A 206 -9.98 -14.73 -6.66
CA PRO A 206 -10.91 -14.35 -7.75
C PRO A 206 -12.21 -13.69 -7.29
N LEU A 207 -12.68 -14.06 -6.09
CA LEU A 207 -13.93 -13.55 -5.51
C LEU A 207 -13.71 -12.62 -4.32
N LEU A 208 -12.44 -12.29 -4.00
CA LEU A 208 -12.07 -11.42 -2.89
C LEU A 208 -12.62 -11.90 -1.53
N CYS A 209 -12.70 -13.22 -1.34
CA CYS A 209 -13.26 -13.83 -0.14
C CYS A 209 -12.53 -15.10 0.30
N ASP A 210 -11.51 -15.54 -0.43
CA ASP A 210 -10.78 -16.77 -0.08
C ASP A 210 -9.99 -16.62 1.22
N SER A 211 -9.76 -17.73 1.92
CA SER A 211 -8.87 -17.77 3.08
C SER A 211 -7.41 -17.65 2.65
N ALA A 212 -6.54 -17.25 3.59
CA ALA A 212 -5.10 -17.19 3.32
C ALA A 212 -4.55 -18.54 2.81
N ASP A 213 -4.94 -19.65 3.43
CA ASP A 213 -4.47 -20.98 3.06
C ASP A 213 -4.83 -21.36 1.62
N VAL A 214 -6.05 -21.05 1.19
CA VAL A 214 -6.52 -21.30 -0.18
C VAL A 214 -5.69 -20.49 -1.18
N ILE A 215 -5.45 -19.21 -0.90
CA ILE A 215 -4.66 -18.33 -1.76
C ILE A 215 -3.20 -18.81 -1.86
N LEU A 216 -2.60 -19.22 -0.73
CA LEU A 216 -1.24 -19.76 -0.68
C LEU A 216 -1.12 -21.08 -1.45
N GLN A 217 -2.06 -22.00 -1.23
CA GLN A 217 -2.08 -23.30 -1.90
C GLN A 217 -2.22 -23.12 -3.42
N ARG A 218 -3.13 -22.25 -3.87
CA ARG A 218 -3.31 -21.93 -5.29
C ARG A 218 -2.02 -21.43 -5.92
N ARG A 219 -1.38 -20.44 -5.29
CA ARG A 219 -0.09 -19.91 -5.77
C ARG A 219 0.99 -21.00 -5.80
N GLN A 220 1.05 -21.87 -4.79
CA GLN A 220 2.03 -22.95 -4.74
C GLN A 220 1.86 -23.92 -5.93
N LEU A 221 0.63 -24.29 -6.25
CA LEU A 221 0.33 -25.15 -7.41
C LEU A 221 0.74 -24.47 -8.72
N GLU A 222 0.42 -23.18 -8.90
CA GLU A 222 0.84 -22.40 -10.07
C GLU A 222 2.37 -22.31 -10.19
N GLN A 223 3.08 -22.13 -9.07
CA GLN A 223 4.55 -22.11 -9.03
C GLN A 223 5.16 -23.47 -9.41
N GLN A 224 4.54 -24.57 -8.99
CA GLN A 224 5.01 -25.93 -9.30
C GLN A 224 4.80 -26.27 -10.79
N ALA A 225 3.68 -25.84 -11.36
CA ALA A 225 3.37 -26.02 -12.78
C ALA A 225 4.18 -25.10 -13.70
N SER A 226 4.81 -24.05 -13.18
CA SER A 226 5.53 -23.05 -13.97
C SER A 226 6.86 -23.56 -14.53
N ALA A 227 7.10 -23.28 -15.81
CA ALA A 227 8.38 -23.50 -16.48
C ALA A 227 9.44 -22.42 -16.16
N LEU A 228 9.06 -21.34 -15.46
CA LEU A 228 10.00 -20.29 -15.07
C LEU A 228 11.12 -20.83 -14.18
N GLU A 229 12.26 -20.14 -14.17
CA GLU A 229 13.40 -20.57 -13.35
C GLU A 229 13.09 -20.45 -11.84
N PRO A 230 13.63 -21.36 -11.01
CA PRO A 230 13.54 -21.21 -9.56
C PRO A 230 14.32 -20.00 -9.05
N THR A 231 13.78 -19.32 -8.03
CA THR A 231 14.42 -18.16 -7.39
C THR A 231 15.82 -18.46 -6.83
N SER A 232 16.12 -19.72 -6.49
CA SER A 232 17.45 -20.12 -6.01
C SER A 232 18.54 -19.95 -7.06
N ARG A 233 18.24 -20.11 -8.36
CA ARG A 233 19.21 -19.89 -9.45
C ARG A 233 19.50 -18.39 -9.61
N TRP A 234 18.44 -17.58 -9.64
CA TRP A 234 18.57 -16.12 -9.63
C TRP A 234 19.37 -15.63 -8.42
N ARG A 235 19.10 -16.12 -7.20
CA ARG A 235 19.86 -15.73 -5.99
C ARG A 235 21.36 -16.01 -6.13
N LYS A 236 21.74 -17.15 -6.69
CA LYS A 236 23.16 -17.50 -6.91
C LYS A 236 23.87 -16.53 -7.84
N ARG A 237 23.18 -15.97 -8.85
CA ARG A 237 23.79 -14.97 -9.76
C ARG A 237 24.11 -13.65 -9.08
N TRP A 238 23.33 -13.26 -8.06
CA TRP A 238 23.41 -11.95 -7.42
C TRP A 238 24.02 -11.95 -6.00
N LEU A 239 24.42 -13.12 -5.50
CA LEU A 239 25.12 -13.29 -4.21
C LEU A 239 26.61 -13.58 -4.37
N ASN A 240 27.09 -13.73 -5.61
CA ASN A 240 28.50 -13.89 -5.95
C ASN A 240 29.10 -12.54 -6.35
#